data_AF-A0A942L0J7-F1
#
_entry.id   AF-A0A942L0J7-F1
#
_cell.length_a   1.000
_cell.length_b   1.000
_cell.length_c   1.000
_cell.angle_alpha   90.00
_cell.angle_beta   90.00
_cell.angle_gamma   90.00
#
_symmetry.space_group_name_H-M   'P 1'
#
loop_
_entity.id
_entity.type
_entity.pdbx_description
1 polymer ?
#
loop_
_entity_poly.entity_id
_entity_poly.type
_entity_poly.pdbx_seq_one_letter_code
_entity_poly.pdbx_strand_id
1 'polypeptide(L)'
;MPLLALLPLTAAADTLRTSAGVMAITPMVQGLDEPWGVDFLPDGAFLVTERNGRLLLIRDGQAQPVAGVPEVLVAGQGGLLDVMVPRDFAASREVWLSFAAAVEGGGSTAAGVGQLSKDGTRLEGFRTVFQGEAYPGGRHFGSRL
;
A
#
# COMPACT_ATOMS: atom_id res chain seq x y z
N MET A 1 35.75 -16.24 -20.68
CA MET A 1 34.50 -15.92 -19.95
C MET A 1 34.03 -14.58 -20.44
N PRO A 2 32.94 -14.46 -21.23
CA PRO A 2 32.49 -13.15 -21.66
C PRO A 2 31.87 -12.43 -20.45
N LEU A 3 32.31 -11.20 -20.25
CA LEU A 3 31.80 -10.27 -19.25
C LEU A 3 30.39 -9.85 -19.70
N LEU A 4 29.34 -10.30 -19.02
CA LEU A 4 28.00 -9.74 -19.24
C LEU A 4 28.00 -8.30 -18.73
N ALA A 5 27.90 -7.34 -19.64
CA ALA A 5 27.63 -5.95 -19.29
C ALA A 5 26.15 -5.82 -18.89
N LEU A 6 25.90 -5.49 -17.64
CA LEU A 6 24.57 -5.13 -17.15
C LEU A 6 24.30 -3.68 -17.60
N LEU A 7 23.45 -3.50 -18.62
CA LEU A 7 22.98 -2.17 -19.02
C LEU A 7 21.96 -1.68 -17.98
N PRO A 8 22.11 -0.46 -17.44
CA PRO A 8 21.10 0.10 -16.55
C PRO A 8 19.83 0.39 -17.37
N LEU A 9 18.68 -0.07 -16.90
CA LEU A 9 17.40 0.43 -17.38
C LEU A 9 17.27 1.88 -16.91
N THR A 10 17.64 2.83 -17.76
CA THR A 10 17.18 4.21 -17.59
C THR A 10 15.70 4.23 -17.93
N ALA A 11 14.83 4.32 -16.91
CA ALA A 11 13.42 4.62 -17.12
C ALA A 11 13.34 6.01 -17.77
N ALA A 12 13.03 6.06 -19.06
CA ALA A 12 12.82 7.32 -19.75
C ALA A 12 11.51 7.93 -19.23
N ALA A 13 11.58 9.19 -18.78
CA ALA A 13 10.39 9.92 -18.39
C ALA A 13 9.60 10.27 -19.66
N ASP A 14 8.37 9.78 -19.76
CA ASP A 14 7.47 10.16 -20.86
C ASP A 14 6.94 11.57 -20.59
N THR A 15 6.81 12.37 -21.64
CA THR A 15 6.21 13.70 -21.51
C THR A 15 4.73 13.66 -21.88
N LEU A 16 3.88 14.18 -21.00
CA LEU A 16 2.44 14.27 -21.20
C LEU A 16 2.03 15.74 -21.31
N ARG A 17 1.32 16.10 -22.39
CA ARG A 17 0.67 17.41 -22.47
C ARG A 17 -0.62 17.40 -21.64
N THR A 18 -0.71 18.33 -20.70
CA THR A 18 -1.89 18.57 -19.88
C THR A 18 -2.38 20.00 -20.08
N SER A 19 -3.56 20.34 -19.56
CA SER A 19 -4.04 21.73 -19.50
C SER A 19 -3.13 22.65 -18.69
N ALA A 20 -2.32 22.09 -17.78
CA ALA A 20 -1.33 22.80 -16.96
C ALA A 20 0.06 22.89 -17.63
N GLY A 21 0.23 22.39 -18.86
CA GLY A 21 1.50 22.37 -19.58
C GLY A 21 2.07 20.97 -19.76
N VAL A 22 3.34 20.90 -20.14
CA VAL A 22 4.04 19.63 -20.36
C VAL A 22 4.53 19.09 -19.01
N MET A 23 4.09 17.89 -18.65
CA MET A 23 4.51 17.17 -17.45
C MET A 23 5.44 16.03 -17.83
N ALA A 24 6.46 15.76 -17.02
CA ALA A 24 7.27 14.55 -17.13
C ALA A 24 6.70 13.47 -16.21
N ILE A 25 6.54 12.24 -16.72
CA ILE A 25 6.01 11.09 -16.02
C ILE A 25 7.11 10.03 -15.98
N THR A 26 7.55 9.70 -14.77
CA THR A 26 8.55 8.65 -14.55
C THR A 26 7.89 7.46 -13.86
N PRO A 27 7.86 6.27 -14.46
CA PRO A 27 7.39 5.06 -13.79
C PRO A 27 8.29 4.74 -12.59
N MET A 28 7.72 4.71 -11.39
CA MET A 28 8.44 4.37 -10.15
C MET A 28 8.41 2.87 -9.87
N VAL A 29 7.31 2.21 -10.22
CA VAL A 29 7.08 0.76 -10.11
C VAL A 29 6.02 0.36 -11.14
N GLN A 30 6.03 -0.89 -11.59
CA GLN A 30 5.09 -1.43 -12.56
C GLN A 30 4.56 -2.79 -12.09
N GLY A 31 3.49 -3.28 -12.72
CA GLY A 31 2.94 -4.60 -12.43
C GLY A 31 2.11 -4.70 -11.14
N LEU A 32 1.61 -3.56 -10.63
CA LEU A 32 0.67 -3.52 -9.52
C LEU A 32 -0.72 -4.03 -9.95
N ASP A 33 -1.44 -4.65 -9.01
CA ASP A 33 -2.77 -5.21 -9.16
C ASP A 33 -3.77 -4.42 -8.30
N GLU A 34 -4.61 -3.60 -8.92
CA GLU A 34 -5.57 -2.71 -8.24
C GLU A 34 -4.94 -1.91 -7.05
N PRO A 35 -3.87 -1.12 -7.27
CA PRO A 35 -3.28 -0.32 -6.20
C PRO A 35 -4.25 0.73 -5.67
N TRP A 36 -4.26 0.95 -4.35
CA TRP A 36 -5.24 1.79 -3.67
C TRP A 36 -4.60 2.97 -2.92
N GLY A 37 -3.73 2.70 -1.95
CA GLY A 37 -3.07 3.69 -1.11
C GLY A 37 -1.55 3.66 -1.28
N VAL A 38 -0.91 4.79 -1.00
CA VAL A 38 0.56 4.93 -1.03
C VAL A 38 1.03 5.90 0.05
N ASP A 39 2.10 5.55 0.75
CA ASP A 39 2.80 6.48 1.65
C ASP A 39 4.30 6.17 1.74
N PHE A 40 5.11 7.17 2.10
CA PHE A 40 6.56 7.15 1.99
C PHE A 40 7.24 6.85 3.33
N LEU A 41 8.27 6.01 3.28
CA LEU A 41 9.19 5.81 4.38
C LEU A 41 10.25 6.93 4.40
N PRO A 42 10.86 7.22 5.57
CA PRO A 42 11.87 8.27 5.69
C PRO A 42 13.13 8.09 4.82
N ASP A 43 13.40 6.86 4.37
CA ASP A 43 14.55 6.52 3.54
C ASP A 43 14.25 6.58 2.03
N GLY A 44 13.06 7.03 1.63
CA GLY A 44 12.63 7.19 0.24
C GLY A 44 12.00 5.94 -0.38
N ALA A 45 12.00 4.79 0.32
CA ALA A 45 11.11 3.69 -0.04
C ALA A 45 9.66 4.08 0.22
N PHE A 46 8.70 3.33 -0.32
CA PHE A 46 7.29 3.60 -0.10
C PHE A 46 6.48 2.32 -0.01
N LEU A 47 5.37 2.39 0.72
CA LEU A 47 4.41 1.32 0.85
C LEU A 47 3.26 1.55 -0.12
N VAL A 48 2.77 0.48 -0.74
CA VAL A 48 1.58 0.48 -1.59
C VAL A 48 0.63 -0.60 -1.11
N THR A 49 -0.63 -0.26 -0.91
CA THR A 49 -1.71 -1.23 -0.70
C THR A 49 -2.34 -1.58 -2.03
N GLU A 50 -2.72 -2.84 -2.16
CA GLU A 50 -3.51 -3.34 -3.27
C GLU A 50 -4.82 -3.88 -2.74
N ARG A 51 -5.90 -3.62 -3.47
CA ARG A 51 -7.26 -3.90 -3.03
C ARG A 51 -7.47 -5.38 -2.67
N ASN A 52 -6.76 -6.29 -3.32
CA ASN A 52 -6.82 -7.73 -3.07
C ASN A 52 -6.28 -8.17 -1.68
N GLY A 53 -5.75 -7.24 -0.87
CA GLY A 53 -5.25 -7.52 0.48
C GLY A 53 -3.73 -7.49 0.61
N ARG A 54 -2.98 -7.18 -0.45
CA ARG A 54 -1.51 -7.14 -0.39
C ARG A 54 -1.01 -5.75 0.03
N LEU A 55 -0.03 -5.74 0.92
CA LEU A 55 0.84 -4.58 1.17
C LEU A 55 2.20 -4.86 0.54
N LEU A 56 2.71 -3.90 -0.22
CA LEU A 56 3.98 -3.99 -0.91
C LEU A 56 4.92 -2.89 -0.41
N LEU A 57 6.16 -3.25 -0.07
CA LEU A 57 7.25 -2.32 0.11
C LEU A 57 8.00 -2.16 -1.22
N ILE A 58 8.06 -0.93 -1.72
CA ILE A 58 8.74 -0.60 -2.96
C ILE A 58 10.09 0.06 -2.66
N ARG A 59 11.15 -0.48 -3.24
CA ARG A 59 12.51 0.09 -3.18
C ARG A 59 13.19 -0.08 -4.53
N ASP A 60 13.70 1.01 -5.09
CA ASP A 60 14.42 1.01 -6.37
C ASP A 60 13.64 0.31 -7.50
N GLY A 61 12.32 0.52 -7.51
CA GLY A 61 11.38 -0.07 -8.48
C GLY A 61 11.05 -1.55 -8.28
N GLN A 62 11.58 -2.19 -7.22
CA GLN A 62 11.27 -3.57 -6.86
C GLN A 62 10.17 -3.62 -5.80
N ALA A 63 9.16 -4.46 -6.03
CA ALA A 63 8.06 -4.70 -5.09
C ALA A 63 8.35 -5.93 -4.21
N GLN A 64 8.35 -5.74 -2.90
CA GLN A 64 8.48 -6.80 -1.89
C GLN A 64 7.17 -6.94 -1.12
N PRO A 65 6.52 -8.11 -1.10
CA PRO A 65 5.34 -8.33 -0.27
C PRO A 65 5.64 -8.19 1.23
N VAL A 66 4.74 -7.54 1.95
CA VAL A 66 4.74 -7.40 3.41
C VAL A 66 3.64 -8.28 3.99
N ALA A 67 4.03 -9.31 4.75
CA ALA A 67 3.11 -10.20 5.45
C ALA A 67 2.53 -9.57 6.72
N GLY A 68 1.61 -10.24 7.41
CA GLY A 68 1.07 -9.79 8.70
C GLY A 68 0.04 -8.67 8.62
N VAL A 69 -0.44 -8.38 7.41
CA VAL A 69 -1.62 -7.53 7.15
C VAL A 69 -2.91 -8.24 7.61
N PRO A 70 -4.00 -7.50 7.90
CA PRO A 70 -5.27 -8.11 8.31
C PRO A 70 -5.90 -8.90 7.16
N GLU A 71 -6.78 -9.84 7.50
CA GLU A 71 -7.74 -10.38 6.54
C GLU A 71 -8.73 -9.29 6.12
N VAL A 72 -9.05 -9.25 4.83
CA VAL A 72 -9.92 -8.22 4.25
C VAL A 72 -11.08 -8.83 3.47
N LEU A 73 -12.21 -8.12 3.45
CA LEU A 73 -13.35 -8.42 2.60
C LEU A 73 -13.13 -7.84 1.20
N VAL A 74 -12.74 -8.70 0.25
CA VAL A 74 -12.59 -8.32 -1.17
C VAL A 74 -13.94 -8.45 -1.89
N ALA A 75 -14.77 -7.42 -1.80
CA ALA A 75 -16.07 -7.39 -2.47
C ALA A 75 -16.47 -5.96 -2.89
N GLY A 76 -16.80 -5.76 -4.16
CA GLY A 76 -17.20 -4.44 -4.70
C GLY A 76 -16.10 -3.38 -4.52
N GLN A 77 -16.28 -2.45 -3.60
CA GLN A 77 -15.30 -1.42 -3.23
C GLN A 77 -14.37 -1.87 -2.09
N GLY A 78 -14.68 -2.99 -1.43
CA GLY A 78 -13.94 -3.48 -0.27
C GLY A 78 -12.63 -4.14 -0.66
N GLY A 79 -11.68 -4.10 0.27
CA GLY A 79 -10.32 -4.61 0.13
C GLY A 79 -9.40 -4.04 1.21
N LEU A 80 -8.10 -4.12 0.99
CA LEU A 80 -7.12 -3.29 1.70
C LEU A 80 -7.10 -1.90 1.05
N LEU A 81 -7.19 -0.85 1.88
CA LEU A 81 -7.50 0.50 1.41
C LEU A 81 -6.33 1.45 1.67
N ASP A 82 -6.44 2.39 2.61
CA ASP A 82 -5.42 3.41 2.81
C ASP A 82 -4.25 2.89 3.65
N VAL A 83 -3.09 3.52 3.49
CA VAL A 83 -1.88 3.28 4.28
C VAL A 83 -1.31 4.61 4.76
N MET A 84 -0.89 4.66 6.02
CA MET A 84 -0.22 5.83 6.59
C MET A 84 1.04 5.40 7.35
N VAL A 85 2.13 6.11 7.07
CA VAL A 85 3.41 6.05 7.76
C VAL A 85 3.50 7.26 8.70
N PRO A 86 3.44 7.07 10.03
CA PRO A 86 3.53 8.18 10.97
C PRO A 86 4.88 8.91 10.91
N ARG A 87 4.88 10.20 11.28
CA ARG A 87 6.09 11.03 11.31
C ARG A 87 7.21 10.48 12.20
N ASP A 88 6.87 9.71 13.23
CA ASP A 88 7.83 9.11 14.16
C ASP A 88 8.28 7.69 13.74
N PHE A 89 8.01 7.26 12.51
CA PHE A 89 8.34 5.93 11.99
C PHE A 89 9.78 5.49 12.26
N ALA A 90 10.74 6.42 12.23
CA ALA A 90 12.14 6.12 12.53
C ALA A 90 12.35 5.51 13.94
N ALA A 91 11.46 5.83 14.88
CA ALA A 91 11.44 5.28 16.23
C ALA A 91 10.38 4.17 16.41
N SER A 92 9.15 4.41 15.97
CA SER A 92 7.99 3.52 16.22
C SER A 92 7.91 2.35 15.24
N ARG A 93 8.35 2.59 14.00
CA ARG A 93 8.15 1.72 12.83
C ARG A 93 6.68 1.34 12.60
N GLU A 94 5.74 2.11 13.11
CA GLU A 94 4.31 1.82 12.94
C GLU A 94 3.86 2.06 11.50
N VAL A 95 2.97 1.20 11.01
CA VAL A 95 2.26 1.35 9.74
C VAL A 95 0.78 1.18 10.05
N TRP A 96 0.01 2.15 9.62
CA TRP A 96 -1.44 2.16 9.78
C TRP A 96 -2.10 1.76 8.47
N LEU A 97 -3.14 0.94 8.57
CA LEU A 97 -3.91 0.44 7.43
C LEU A 97 -5.40 0.65 7.68
N SER A 98 -6.13 1.12 6.67
CA SER A 98 -7.58 0.99 6.64
C SER A 98 -7.98 -0.13 5.68
N PHE A 99 -9.07 -0.82 5.99
CA PHE A 99 -9.51 -1.99 5.23
C PHE A 99 -11.01 -2.24 5.41
N ALA A 100 -11.60 -2.99 4.48
CA ALA A 100 -12.91 -3.58 4.67
C ALA A 100 -12.76 -4.89 5.45
N ALA A 101 -13.38 -4.99 6.63
CA ALA A 101 -13.43 -6.21 7.42
C ALA A 101 -14.75 -6.97 7.15
N ALA A 102 -14.67 -8.30 7.06
CA ALA A 102 -15.87 -9.13 7.06
C ALA A 102 -16.44 -9.22 8.49
N VAL A 103 -17.74 -8.95 8.64
CA VAL A 103 -18.44 -8.99 9.92
C VAL A 103 -19.80 -9.63 9.75
N GLU A 104 -20.43 -10.04 10.85
CA GLU A 104 -21.83 -10.45 10.80
C GLU A 104 -22.69 -9.30 10.24
N GLY A 105 -23.55 -9.61 9.27
CA GLY A 105 -24.37 -8.60 8.58
C GLY A 105 -23.73 -7.94 7.35
N GLY A 106 -22.45 -8.23 7.03
CA GLY A 106 -21.82 -7.78 5.78
C GLY A 106 -20.36 -7.37 5.93
N GLY A 107 -20.03 -6.15 5.51
CA GLY A 107 -18.70 -5.56 5.63
C GLY A 107 -18.70 -4.34 6.55
N SER A 108 -17.54 -4.01 7.12
CA SER A 108 -17.33 -2.80 7.91
C SER A 108 -16.00 -2.14 7.55
N THR A 109 -15.94 -0.81 7.56
CA THR A 109 -14.67 -0.07 7.49
C THR A 109 -13.92 -0.23 8.81
N ALA A 110 -12.69 -0.71 8.75
CA ALA A 110 -11.82 -0.87 9.89
C ALA A 110 -10.49 -0.14 9.68
N ALA A 111 -9.80 0.15 10.78
CA ALA A 111 -8.43 0.63 10.77
C ALA A 111 -7.61 -0.10 11.83
N GLY A 112 -6.34 -0.33 11.55
CA GLY A 112 -5.41 -1.00 12.45
C GLY A 112 -3.99 -0.53 12.27
N VAL A 113 -3.13 -0.96 13.19
CA VAL A 113 -1.71 -0.60 13.24
C VAL A 113 -0.87 -1.83 13.53
N GLY A 114 0.28 -1.94 12.87
CA GLY A 114 1.34 -2.91 13.17
C GLY A 114 2.71 -2.28 12.99
N GLN A 115 3.76 -2.93 13.49
CA GLN A 115 5.14 -2.44 13.33
C GLN A 115 5.81 -3.13 12.14
N LEU A 116 6.34 -2.36 11.19
CA LEU A 116 7.08 -2.93 10.06
C LEU A 116 8.41 -3.52 10.56
N SER A 117 8.64 -4.81 10.33
CA SER A 117 9.89 -5.50 10.66
C SER A 117 11.09 -4.79 10.02
N LYS A 118 12.28 -4.91 10.61
CA LYS A 118 13.49 -4.20 10.14
C LYS A 118 13.85 -4.53 8.69
N ASP A 119 13.59 -5.76 8.25
CA ASP A 119 13.80 -6.23 6.89
C ASP A 119 12.64 -5.91 5.92
N GLY A 120 11.59 -5.26 6.41
CA GLY A 120 10.43 -4.85 5.62
C GLY A 120 9.56 -6.00 5.12
N THR A 121 9.68 -7.20 5.69
CA THR A 121 8.94 -8.40 5.22
C THR A 121 7.60 -8.60 5.91
N ARG A 122 7.31 -7.92 7.02
CA ARG A 122 6.12 -8.18 7.85
C ARG A 122 5.68 -6.97 8.67
N LEU A 123 4.37 -6.84 8.89
CA LEU A 123 3.81 -6.10 10.02
C LEU A 123 3.68 -7.00 11.25
N GLU A 124 4.42 -6.67 12.30
CA GLU A 124 4.42 -7.36 13.59
C GLU A 124 3.36 -6.77 14.51
N GLY A 125 2.65 -7.65 15.24
CA GLY A 125 1.67 -7.24 16.25
C GLY A 125 0.50 -6.43 15.69
N PHE A 126 0.11 -6.67 14.43
CA PHE A 126 -1.00 -5.93 13.81
C PHE A 126 -2.27 -6.11 14.64
N ARG A 127 -2.91 -4.99 14.98
CA ARG A 127 -4.16 -4.95 15.73
C ARG A 127 -5.13 -3.95 15.13
N THR A 128 -6.40 -4.33 15.05
CA THR A 128 -7.49 -3.40 14.74
C THR A 128 -7.70 -2.44 15.90
N VAL A 129 -7.80 -1.15 15.60
CA VAL A 129 -8.02 -0.08 16.58
C VAL A 129 -9.34 0.63 16.41
N PHE A 130 -9.94 0.49 15.22
CA PHE A 130 -11.26 1.02 14.89
C PHE A 130 -12.01 0.01 14.02
N GLN A 131 -13.30 -0.12 14.27
CA GLN A 131 -14.23 -0.85 13.40
C GLN A 131 -15.56 -0.12 13.40
N GLY A 132 -16.03 0.23 12.22
CA GLY A 132 -17.33 0.86 12.02
C GLY A 132 -18.48 -0.14 12.12
N GLU A 133 -19.69 0.36 11.90
CA GLU A 133 -20.89 -0.48 11.83
C GLU A 133 -20.88 -1.39 10.61
N ALA A 134 -21.56 -2.54 10.74
CA ALA A 134 -21.76 -3.45 9.63
C ALA A 134 -22.72 -2.84 8.59
N TYR A 135 -22.37 -2.99 7.31
CA TYR A 135 -23.24 -2.62 6.20
C TYR A 135 -23.36 -3.80 5.22
N PRO A 136 -24.57 -4.11 4.74
CA PRO A 136 -24.77 -5.20 3.80
C PRO A 136 -24.14 -4.92 2.43
N GLY A 137 -23.49 -5.94 1.86
CA GLY A 137 -22.89 -5.87 0.53
C GLY A 137 -21.43 -5.39 0.51
N GLY A 138 -20.97 -4.94 -0.66
CA GLY A 138 -19.58 -4.59 -0.93
C GLY A 138 -19.36 -3.11 -1.25
N ARG A 139 -19.98 -2.19 -0.51
CA ARG A 139 -19.90 -0.73 -0.75
C ARG A 139 -19.79 0.02 0.57
N HIS A 140 -19.45 1.31 0.49
CA HIS A 140 -19.38 2.24 1.63
C HIS A 140 -18.18 2.02 2.57
N PHE A 141 -17.02 1.66 1.99
CA PHE A 141 -15.76 1.49 2.74
C PHE A 141 -14.81 2.70 2.64
N GLY A 142 -15.30 3.85 2.18
CA GLY A 142 -14.47 5.05 1.99
C GLY A 142 -13.76 5.44 3.28
N SER A 143 -12.45 5.65 3.20
CA SER A 143 -11.61 6.02 4.34
C SER A 143 -10.42 6.84 3.87
N ARG A 144 -9.83 7.59 4.82
CA ARG A 144 -8.54 8.23 4.70
C ARG A 144 -7.87 8.23 6.07
N LEU A 145 -6.60 7.90 6.13
CA LEU A 145 -5.76 7.99 7.32
C LEU A 145 -4.98 9.31 7.37
#